data_AF-A0A550GX13-F1
#
_entry.id   AF-A0A550GX13-F1
#
_cell.length_a   1.000
_cell.length_b   1.000
_cell.length_c   1.000
_cell.angle_alpha   90.00
_cell.angle_beta   90.00
_cell.angle_gamma   90.00
#
_symmetry.space_group_name_H-M   'P 1'
#
loop_
_entity.id
_entity.type
_entity.pdbx_description
1 polymer ?
#
loop_
_entity_poly.entity_id
_entity_poly.type
_entity_poly.pdbx_seq_one_letter_code
_entity_poly.pdbx_strand_id
1 'polypeptide(L)'
;MATIDSVLDSTKFNLGIQPTDLTFDTALIIDINAVLMVLNQLGITSDVLSISDNTTTWADLFPTGDDAYFAALKPYVHLKVQAMFDPSSSGVVNNSINSLISELETRLTIHSETREVI
;
A
#
# COMPACT_ATOMS: atom_id res chain seq x y z
N MET A 1 -15.17 2.18 14.90
CA MET A 1 -15.25 1.43 13.64
C MET A 1 -14.18 0.36 13.72
N ALA A 2 -14.48 -0.92 13.49
CA ALA A 2 -13.43 -1.93 13.48
C ALA A 2 -12.45 -1.58 12.36
N THR A 3 -11.16 -1.43 12.68
CA THR A 3 -10.13 -1.20 11.67
C THR A 3 -9.96 -2.51 10.88
N ILE A 4 -9.98 -2.42 9.55
CA ILE A 4 -9.65 -3.57 8.71
C ILE A 4 -8.12 -3.62 8.64
N ASP A 5 -7.53 -4.56 9.38
CA ASP A 5 -6.08 -4.68 9.51
C ASP A 5 -5.44 -5.55 8.41
N SER A 6 -6.24 -6.38 7.73
CA SER A 6 -5.81 -7.16 6.56
C SER A 6 -5.41 -6.24 5.41
N VAL A 7 -4.26 -6.50 4.79
CA VAL A 7 -3.74 -5.72 3.66
C VAL A 7 -4.68 -5.80 2.47
N LEU A 8 -5.11 -7.01 2.11
CA LEU A 8 -6.00 -7.23 0.97
C LEU A 8 -7.39 -6.64 1.24
N ASP A 9 -8.01 -6.94 2.38
CA ASP A 9 -9.38 -6.51 2.65
C ASP A 9 -9.49 -4.99 2.83
N SER A 10 -8.47 -4.35 3.42
CA SER A 10 -8.44 -2.88 3.50
C SER A 10 -8.24 -2.24 2.13
N THR A 11 -7.45 -2.85 1.25
CA THR A 11 -7.27 -2.39 -0.13
C THR A 11 -8.57 -2.54 -0.93
N LYS A 12 -9.26 -3.69 -0.82
CA LYS A 12 -10.60 -3.91 -1.41
C LYS A 12 -11.58 -2.83 -0.96
N PHE A 13 -11.66 -2.62 0.35
CA PHE A 13 -12.58 -1.64 0.93
C PHE A 13 -12.35 -0.24 0.36
N ASN A 14 -11.09 0.19 0.22
CA ASN A 14 -10.75 1.49 -0.34
C ASN A 14 -11.06 1.61 -1.85
N LEU A 15 -11.10 0.49 -2.58
CA LEU A 15 -11.55 0.42 -3.97
C LEU A 15 -13.08 0.29 -4.10
N GLY A 16 -13.83 0.29 -2.99
CA GLY A 16 -15.28 0.09 -2.99
C GLY A 16 -15.71 -1.37 -3.19
N ILE A 17 -14.79 -2.32 -3.07
CA ILE A 17 -15.04 -3.76 -3.17
C ILE A 17 -15.30 -4.31 -1.77
N GLN A 18 -16.34 -5.12 -1.61
CA GLN A 18 -16.62 -5.76 -0.32
C GLN A 18 -15.55 -6.82 -0.02
N PRO A 19 -15.03 -6.92 1.22
CA PRO A 19 -14.03 -7.93 1.58
C PRO A 19 -14.42 -9.37 1.23
N THR A 20 -15.71 -9.68 1.28
CA THR A 20 -16.28 -11.00 0.94
C THR A 20 -16.34 -11.29 -0.56
N ASP A 21 -16.15 -10.29 -1.41
CA ASP A 21 -16.03 -10.49 -2.86
C ASP A 21 -14.60 -10.98 -3.17
N LEU A 22 -14.51 -12.17 -3.76
CA LEU A 22 -13.25 -12.83 -4.08
C LEU A 22 -12.85 -12.68 -5.56
N THR A 23 -13.69 -12.02 -6.36
CA THR A 23 -13.55 -11.95 -7.84
C THR A 23 -12.21 -11.36 -8.27
N PHE A 24 -11.70 -10.39 -7.50
CA PHE A 24 -10.51 -9.61 -7.86
C PHE A 24 -9.27 -9.95 -7.03
N ASP A 25 -9.35 -10.92 -6.12
CA ASP A 25 -8.30 -11.18 -5.12
C ASP A 25 -6.97 -11.46 -5.79
N THR A 26 -6.97 -12.32 -6.81
CA THR A 26 -5.75 -12.64 -7.55
C THR A 26 -5.12 -11.40 -8.19
N ALA A 27 -5.92 -10.53 -8.81
CA ALA A 27 -5.41 -9.32 -9.45
C ALA A 27 -4.86 -8.34 -8.40
N LEU A 28 -5.61 -8.09 -7.33
CA LEU A 28 -5.20 -7.18 -6.27
C LEU A 28 -3.97 -7.69 -5.52
N ILE A 29 -3.83 -9.00 -5.28
CA ILE A 29 -2.64 -9.59 -4.67
C ILE A 29 -1.40 -9.34 -5.55
N ILE A 30 -1.53 -9.51 -6.87
CA ILE A 30 -0.44 -9.25 -7.82
C ILE A 30 -0.02 -7.77 -7.75
N ASP A 31 -0.98 -6.85 -7.79
CA ASP A 31 -0.71 -5.41 -7.75
C ASP A 31 -0.11 -4.98 -6.40
N ILE A 32 -0.65 -5.46 -5.28
CA ILE A 32 -0.11 -5.20 -3.93
C ILE A 32 1.34 -5.69 -3.84
N ASN A 33 1.63 -6.91 -4.27
CA ASN A 33 2.99 -7.46 -4.23
C ASN A 33 3.97 -6.68 -5.12
N ALA A 34 3.51 -6.16 -6.27
CA ALA A 34 4.33 -5.27 -7.08
C ALA A 34 4.68 -3.97 -6.33
N VAL A 35 3.74 -3.40 -5.58
CA VAL A 35 4.00 -2.20 -4.77
C VAL A 35 4.90 -2.50 -3.56
N LEU A 36 4.72 -3.65 -2.90
CA LEU A 36 5.60 -4.09 -1.81
C LEU A 36 7.06 -4.25 -2.29
N MET A 37 7.27 -4.75 -3.51
CA MET A 37 8.60 -4.80 -4.13
C MET A 37 9.20 -3.41 -4.31
N VAL A 38 8.41 -2.41 -4.73
CA VAL A 38 8.89 -1.01 -4.83
C VAL A 38 9.32 -0.47 -3.47
N LEU A 39 8.54 -0.72 -2.42
CA LEU A 39 8.90 -0.30 -1.05
C LEU A 39 10.22 -0.93 -0.59
N ASN A 40 10.46 -2.21 -0.91
CA ASN A 40 11.74 -2.86 -0.63
C ASN A 40 12.91 -2.20 -1.39
N GLN A 41 12.73 -1.90 -2.67
CA GLN A 41 13.75 -1.22 -3.48
C GLN A 41 14.06 0.20 -3.03
N LEU A 42 13.09 0.89 -2.41
CA LEU A 42 13.28 2.20 -1.79
C LEU A 42 14.00 2.13 -0.43
N GLY A 43 14.35 0.93 0.05
CA GLY A 43 15.00 0.74 1.35
C GLY A 43 14.05 0.90 2.55
N ILE A 44 12.73 0.94 2.31
CA ILE A 44 11.73 1.11 3.37
C ILE A 44 11.56 -0.18 4.18
N THR A 45 11.81 -1.33 3.56
CA THR A 45 11.87 -2.64 4.21
C THR A 45 13.14 -3.36 3.78
N SER A 46 13.81 -4.04 4.71
CA SER A 46 14.96 -4.90 4.42
C SER A 46 14.56 -6.24 3.82
N ASP A 47 13.35 -6.70 4.11
CA ASP A 47 12.86 -8.03 3.72
C ASP A 47 11.93 -7.93 2.50
N VAL A 48 11.95 -8.99 1.69
CA VAL A 48 10.99 -9.14 0.59
C VAL A 48 9.62 -9.47 1.19
N LEU A 49 8.73 -8.48 1.17
CA LEU A 49 7.37 -8.59 1.68
C LEU A 49 6.43 -9.06 0.57
N SER A 50 5.49 -9.95 0.91
CA SER A 50 4.43 -10.37 0.00
C SER A 50 3.20 -10.87 0.76
N ILE A 51 2.06 -10.88 0.08
CA ILE A 51 0.81 -11.48 0.54
C ILE A 51 0.37 -12.59 -0.42
N SER A 52 -0.34 -13.58 0.11
CA SER A 52 -0.93 -14.70 -0.67
C SER A 52 -2.45 -14.77 -0.58
N ASP A 53 -3.04 -14.10 0.40
CA ASP A 53 -4.45 -14.14 0.74
C ASP A 53 -4.81 -12.92 1.62
N ASN A 54 -5.99 -12.95 2.23
CA ASN A 54 -6.48 -11.87 3.09
C ASN A 54 -6.09 -12.00 4.57
N THR A 55 -5.30 -13.00 4.96
CA THR A 55 -4.92 -13.21 6.36
C THR A 55 -3.73 -12.34 6.77
N THR A 56 -2.89 -11.93 5.83
CA THR A 56 -1.74 -11.07 6.10
C THR A 56 -2.18 -9.67 6.52
N THR A 57 -1.68 -9.22 7.68
CA THR A 57 -1.97 -7.89 8.22
C THR A 57 -0.83 -6.91 7.93
N TRP A 58 -1.14 -5.61 8.06
CA TRP A 58 -0.12 -4.56 7.95
C TRP A 58 1.00 -4.69 8.99
N ALA A 59 0.68 -5.19 10.19
CA ALA A 59 1.66 -5.40 11.26
C ALA A 59 2.55 -6.62 10.98
N ASP A 60 2.05 -7.65 10.29
CA ASP A 60 2.88 -8.79 9.87
C ASP A 60 3.95 -8.36 8.86
N LEU A 61 3.58 -7.48 7.93
CA LEU A 61 4.51 -6.95 6.92
C LEU A 61 5.46 -5.89 7.46
N PHE A 62 5.00 -5.07 8.41
CA PHE A 62 5.75 -3.94 8.96
C PHE A 62 5.67 -3.97 10.50
N PRO A 63 6.35 -4.90 11.18
CA PRO A 63 6.22 -5.13 12.62
C PRO A 63 6.72 -3.98 13.48
N THR A 64 7.63 -3.16 12.93
CA THR A 64 8.13 -1.96 13.58
C THR A 64 7.35 -0.71 13.18
N GLY A 65 6.35 -0.81 12.30
CA GLY A 65 5.54 0.32 11.85
C GLY A 65 4.76 0.95 13.01
N ASP A 66 4.84 2.27 13.12
CA ASP A 66 4.00 3.05 14.04
C ASP A 66 2.83 3.71 13.27
N ASP A 67 1.95 4.39 14.01
CA ASP A 67 0.78 5.03 13.41
C ASP A 67 1.15 6.11 12.38
N ALA A 68 2.25 6.83 12.59
CA ALA A 68 2.72 7.87 11.68
C ALA A 68 3.24 7.27 10.37
N TYR A 69 3.98 6.17 10.47
CA TYR A 69 4.44 5.38 9.33
C TYR A 69 3.27 4.79 8.55
N PHE A 70 2.30 4.19 9.25
CA PHE A 70 1.11 3.63 8.60
C PHE A 70 0.20 4.69 7.96
N ALA A 71 0.19 5.92 8.47
CA ALA A 71 -0.55 7.03 7.89
C ALA A 71 -0.04 7.43 6.49
N ALA A 72 1.23 7.15 6.17
CA ALA A 72 1.77 7.34 4.82
C ALA A 72 1.76 6.04 3.99
N LEU A 73 2.09 4.92 4.62
CA LEU A 73 2.26 3.62 3.96
C LEU A 73 0.95 3.11 3.33
N LYS A 74 -0.14 3.07 4.11
CA LYS A 74 -1.40 2.48 3.63
C LYS A 74 -1.99 3.28 2.46
N PRO A 75 -2.04 4.63 2.49
CA PRO A 75 -2.46 5.41 1.34
C PRO A 75 -1.54 5.27 0.13
N TYR A 76 -0.22 5.15 0.33
CA TYR A 76 0.72 4.93 -0.78
C TYR A 76 0.41 3.63 -1.52
N VAL A 77 0.30 2.52 -0.77
CA VAL A 77 -0.02 1.22 -1.34
C VAL A 77 -1.37 1.25 -2.03
N HIS A 78 -2.39 1.80 -1.37
CA HIS A 78 -3.73 1.90 -1.95
C HIS A 78 -3.74 2.70 -3.27
N LEU A 79 -3.17 3.90 -3.31
CA LEU A 79 -3.19 4.76 -4.50
C LEU A 79 -2.41 4.13 -5.66
N LYS A 80 -1.30 3.46 -5.38
CA LYS A 80 -0.52 2.72 -6.39
C LYS A 80 -1.32 1.53 -6.94
N VAL A 81 -1.95 0.75 -6.08
CA VAL A 81 -2.82 -0.38 -6.50
C VAL A 81 -4.01 0.14 -7.30
N GLN A 82 -4.66 1.22 -6.86
CA GLN A 82 -5.76 1.86 -7.60
C GLN A 82 -5.30 2.27 -9.01
N ALA A 83 -4.15 2.92 -9.12
CA ALA A 83 -3.63 3.37 -10.41
C ALA A 83 -3.30 2.21 -11.38
N MET A 84 -2.94 1.04 -10.85
CA MET A 84 -2.66 -0.17 -11.65
C MET A 84 -3.94 -0.91 -12.03
N PHE A 85 -4.85 -1.07 -11.08
CA PHE A 85 -6.06 -1.89 -11.20
C PHE A 85 -7.18 -1.18 -11.97
N ASP A 86 -7.44 0.09 -11.64
CA ASP A 86 -8.50 0.91 -12.24
C ASP A 86 -7.95 2.30 -12.60
N PRO A 87 -7.08 2.40 -13.63
CA PRO A 87 -6.53 3.67 -14.06
C PRO A 87 -7.65 4.59 -14.55
N SER A 88 -7.72 5.80 -14.00
CA SER A 88 -8.75 6.75 -14.42
C SER A 88 -8.56 7.15 -15.88
N SER A 89 -9.66 7.35 -16.61
CA SER A 89 -9.62 7.89 -17.98
C SER A 89 -9.30 9.39 -18.03
N SER A 90 -9.29 10.07 -16.87
CA SER A 90 -9.04 11.50 -16.76
C SER A 90 -7.58 11.78 -16.44
N GLY A 91 -6.89 12.44 -17.38
CA GLY A 91 -5.50 12.85 -17.17
C GLY A 91 -5.31 13.77 -15.96
N VAL A 92 -6.30 14.61 -15.61
CA VAL A 92 -6.24 15.48 -14.43
C VAL A 92 -6.24 14.67 -13.14
N VAL A 93 -7.13 13.66 -13.06
CA VAL A 93 -7.21 12.78 -11.88
C VAL A 93 -5.94 11.95 -11.74
N ASN A 94 -5.42 11.40 -12.85
CA ASN A 94 -4.16 10.67 -12.84
C ASN A 94 -2.99 11.54 -12.38
N ASN A 95 -2.92 12.79 -12.82
CA ASN A 95 -1.88 13.71 -12.36
C ASN A 95 -1.98 13.98 -10.86
N SER A 96 -3.18 14.20 -10.33
CA SER A 96 -3.40 14.38 -8.89
C SER A 96 -3.00 13.14 -8.09
N ILE A 97 -3.40 11.94 -8.54
CA ILE A 97 -3.01 10.67 -7.90
C ILE A 97 -1.48 10.52 -7.91
N ASN A 98 -0.83 10.76 -9.04
CA ASN A 98 0.62 10.65 -9.17
C ASN A 98 1.36 11.65 -8.27
N SER A 99 0.85 12.88 -8.12
CA SER A 99 1.42 13.86 -7.18
C SER A 99 1.32 13.39 -5.73
N LEU A 100 0.19 12.81 -5.32
CA LEU A 100 0.01 12.27 -3.98
C LEU A 100 0.93 11.06 -3.73
N ILE A 101 1.02 10.15 -4.70
CA ILE A 101 1.94 9.00 -4.65
C ILE A 101 3.38 9.48 -4.43
N SER A 102 3.83 10.47 -5.21
CA SER A 102 5.19 11.00 -5.11
C SER A 102 5.46 11.67 -3.76
N GLU A 103 4.48 12.40 -3.21
CA GLU A 103 4.61 12.99 -1.88
C GLU A 103 4.74 11.90 -0.81
N LEU A 104 3.85 10.90 -0.81
CA LEU A 104 3.85 9.81 0.16
C LEU A 104 5.14 8.99 0.09
N GLU A 105 5.61 8.70 -1.12
CA GLU A 105 6.91 8.03 -1.34
C GLU A 105 8.05 8.80 -0.66
N THR A 106 8.10 10.11 -0.91
CA THR A 106 9.10 11.00 -0.29
C THR A 106 9.02 10.96 1.24
N ARG A 107 7.80 10.99 1.83
CA ARG A 107 7.63 10.91 3.29
C ARG A 107 8.11 9.58 3.85
N LEU A 108 7.81 8.47 3.17
CA LEU A 108 8.22 7.14 3.58
C LEU A 108 9.74 6.99 3.54
N THR A 109 10.39 7.43 2.46
CA THR A 109 11.85 7.41 2.34
C THR A 109 12.53 8.28 3.40
N ILE A 110 12.06 9.50 3.63
CA ILE A 110 12.64 10.36 4.69
C ILE A 110 12.44 9.72 6.08
N HIS A 111 11.29 9.11 6.32
CA HIS A 111 11.01 8.43 7.59
C HIS A 111 11.92 7.21 7.78
N SER A 112 12.13 6.39 6.74
CA SER A 112 13.02 5.22 6.83
C SER A 112 14.47 5.64 7.08
N GLU A 113 14.98 6.64 6.36
CA GLU A 113 16.33 7.18 6.55
C GLU A 113 16.53 7.74 7.96
N THR A 114 15.55 8.47 8.50
CA THR A 114 15.63 9.03 9.86
C THR A 114 15.71 7.93 10.91
N ARG A 115 15.06 6.79 10.67
CA ARG A 115 15.00 5.67 11.61
C ARG A 115 16.29 4.85 11.66
N GLU A 116 17.08 4.81 10.58
CA GLU A 116 18.40 4.16 10.57
C GLU A 116 19.47 4.96 11.31
N VAL A 117 19.25 6.27 11.51
CA VAL A 117 20.21 7.17 12.16
C VAL A 117 20.09 7.17 13.70
N ILE A 118 19.09 6.46 14.26
CA ILE A 118 18.83 6.35 15.71
C ILE A 118 19.17 4.95 16.20
#